data_AF-A0AAX4KXU6-F1
#
_entry.id   AF-A0AAX4KXU6-F1
#
_cell.length_a   1.000
_cell.length_b   1.000
_cell.length_c   1.000
_cell.angle_alpha   90.00
_cell.angle_beta   90.00
_cell.angle_gamma   90.00
#
_symmetry.space_group_name_H-M   'P 1'
#
loop_
_entity.id
_entity.type
_entity.pdbx_description
1 polymer ?
#
loop_
_entity_poly.entity_id
_entity_poly.type
_entity_poly.pdbx_seq_one_letter_code
_entity_poly.pdbx_strand_id
1 'polypeptide(L)'
;MTEYKKDIESNFRILCLDNESVKISSRIYAELKRKGELIDDPDLIIGSICIANKLSLVTNNVKHYERLKEFGLKVILANELI
;
A
#
# COMPACT_ATOMS: atom_id res chain seq x y z
N MET A 1 -12.27 -5.90 22.77
CA MET A 1 -11.32 -6.03 21.64
C MET A 1 -11.90 -6.86 20.49
N THR A 2 -12.59 -7.97 20.77
CA THR A 2 -13.23 -8.83 19.75
C THR A 2 -14.36 -8.15 18.96
N GLU A 3 -15.12 -7.25 19.58
CA GLU A 3 -16.22 -6.52 18.91
C GLU A 3 -15.70 -5.53 17.87
N TYR A 4 -14.75 -4.67 18.23
CA TYR A 4 -14.19 -3.66 17.30
C TYR A 4 -13.58 -4.27 16.03
N LYS A 5 -12.90 -5.42 16.15
CA LYS A 5 -12.40 -6.14 14.98
C LYS A 5 -13.58 -6.56 14.08
N LYS A 6 -14.60 -7.22 14.63
CA LYS A 6 -15.78 -7.63 13.86
C LYS A 6 -16.49 -6.45 13.19
N ASP A 7 -16.54 -5.30 13.85
CA ASP A 7 -17.14 -4.09 13.29
C ASP A 7 -16.37 -3.61 12.06
N ILE A 8 -15.03 -3.56 12.11
CA ILE A 8 -14.22 -3.20 10.93
C ILE A 8 -14.40 -4.23 9.81
N GLU A 9 -14.33 -5.52 10.14
CA GLU A 9 -14.41 -6.60 9.15
C GLU A 9 -15.79 -6.69 8.48
N SER A 10 -16.85 -6.19 9.13
CA SER A 10 -18.21 -6.14 8.56
C SER A 10 -18.49 -4.89 7.73
N ASN A 11 -17.82 -3.78 8.02
CA ASN A 11 -18.04 -2.50 7.31
C ASN A 11 -17.01 -2.23 6.21
N PHE A 12 -15.83 -2.84 6.28
CA PHE A 12 -14.74 -2.62 5.33
C PHE A 12 -14.30 -3.92 4.69
N ARG A 13 -13.93 -3.83 3.41
CA ARG A 13 -13.28 -4.94 2.72
C ARG A 13 -11.85 -5.07 3.22
N ILE A 14 -11.55 -6.20 3.85
CA ILE A 14 -10.17 -6.58 4.20
C ILE A 14 -9.46 -7.06 2.92
N LEU A 15 -8.29 -6.50 2.64
CA LEU A 15 -7.41 -6.97 1.59
C LEU A 15 -6.21 -7.66 2.25
N CYS A 16 -6.07 -8.94 1.98
CA CYS A 16 -4.91 -9.72 2.38
C CYS A 16 -3.82 -9.64 1.32
N LEU A 17 -2.59 -9.95 1.73
CA LEU A 17 -1.51 -10.22 0.78
C LEU A 17 -1.88 -11.47 -0.05
N ASP A 18 -1.69 -11.36 -1.36
CA ASP A 18 -1.96 -12.41 -2.35
C ASP A 18 -0.82 -12.51 -3.37
N ASN A 19 -0.89 -13.47 -4.29
CA ASN A 19 0.19 -13.69 -5.25
C ASN A 19 0.41 -12.50 -6.19
N GLU A 20 -0.64 -11.76 -6.54
CA GLU A 20 -0.51 -10.59 -7.43
C GLU A 20 0.20 -9.43 -6.72
N SER A 21 -0.19 -9.12 -5.50
CA SER A 21 0.48 -8.11 -4.66
C SER A 21 1.92 -8.51 -4.31
N VAL A 22 2.20 -9.79 -4.05
CA VAL A 22 3.59 -10.28 -3.84
C VAL A 22 4.43 -10.14 -5.11
N LYS A 23 3.89 -10.46 -6.27
CA LYS A 23 4.59 -10.34 -7.55
C LYS A 23 4.92 -8.87 -7.84
N ILE A 24 3.99 -7.96 -7.59
CA ILE A 24 4.21 -6.52 -7.72
C ILE A 24 5.26 -6.04 -6.73
N SER A 25 5.15 -6.43 -5.45
CA SER A 25 6.10 -6.08 -4.39
C SER A 25 7.52 -6.55 -4.73
N SER A 26 7.68 -7.79 -5.18
CA SER A 26 8.98 -8.36 -5.55
C SER A 26 9.64 -7.60 -6.71
N ARG A 27 8.85 -7.20 -7.72
CA ARG A 27 9.32 -6.41 -8.85
C ARG A 27 9.77 -5.02 -8.39
N ILE A 28 8.95 -4.33 -7.60
CA ILE A 28 9.26 -2.99 -7.09
C ILE A 28 10.50 -3.04 -6.18
N TYR A 29 10.59 -4.03 -5.30
CA TYR A 29 11.76 -4.24 -4.44
C TYR A 29 13.04 -4.37 -5.26
N ALA A 30 13.04 -5.22 -6.30
CA ALA A 30 14.20 -5.42 -7.15
C ALA A 30 14.64 -4.13 -7.84
N GLU A 31 13.67 -3.33 -8.33
CA GLU A 31 13.93 -2.03 -8.97
C GLU A 31 14.52 -1.02 -7.98
N LEU A 32 13.90 -0.85 -6.81
CA LEU A 32 14.37 0.07 -5.78
C LEU A 32 15.74 -0.35 -5.22
N LYS A 33 15.96 -1.66 -5.03
CA LYS A 33 17.26 -2.20 -4.60
C LYS A 33 18.35 -1.87 -5.61
N ARG A 34 18.07 -2.02 -6.90
CA ARG A 34 19.00 -1.69 -7.98
C ARG A 34 19.36 -0.20 -8.00
N LYS A 35 18.42 0.69 -7.63
CA LYS A 35 18.63 2.13 -7.51
C LYS A 35 19.29 2.57 -6.20
N GLY A 36 19.38 1.69 -5.19
CA GLY A 36 19.81 2.08 -3.83
C GLY A 36 18.75 2.86 -3.06
N GLU A 37 17.48 2.72 -3.45
CA GLU A 37 16.35 3.52 -2.95
C GLU A 37 15.31 2.65 -2.22
N LEU A 38 15.76 1.59 -1.54
CA LEU A 38 14.88 0.73 -0.76
C LEU A 38 14.04 1.54 0.24
N ILE A 39 12.81 1.08 0.40
CA ILE A 39 11.84 1.55 1.40
C ILE A 39 11.54 0.40 2.36
N ASP A 40 10.84 0.70 3.45
CA ASP A 40 10.48 -0.30 4.44
C ASP A 40 9.49 -1.32 3.87
N ASP A 41 9.65 -2.59 4.24
CA ASP A 41 8.83 -3.70 3.76
C ASP A 41 7.31 -3.49 3.96
N PRO A 42 6.82 -2.93 5.10
CA PRO A 42 5.40 -2.65 5.27
C PRO A 42 4.85 -1.66 4.24
N ASP A 43 5.57 -0.57 3.95
CA ASP A 43 5.14 0.44 2.98
C ASP A 43 5.12 -0.15 1.56
N LEU A 44 6.13 -0.95 1.22
CA LEU A 44 6.20 -1.68 -0.02
C LEU A 44 5.01 -2.64 -0.18
N ILE A 45 4.69 -3.41 0.85
CA ILE A 45 3.58 -4.37 0.84
C ILE A 45 2.24 -3.64 0.70
N ILE A 46 1.99 -2.62 1.52
CA ILE A 46 0.74 -1.83 1.49
C ILE A 46 0.55 -1.20 0.11
N GLY A 47 1.58 -0.52 -0.41
CA GLY A 47 1.52 0.10 -1.72
C GLY A 47 1.32 -0.92 -2.84
N SER A 48 1.94 -2.10 -2.74
CA SER A 48 1.76 -3.17 -3.73
C SER A 48 0.34 -3.76 -3.71
N ILE A 49 -0.28 -3.91 -2.54
CA ILE A 49 -1.69 -4.31 -2.42
C ILE A 49 -2.60 -3.28 -3.09
N CYS A 50 -2.37 -1.98 -2.85
CA CYS A 50 -3.13 -0.90 -3.49
C CYS A 50 -2.96 -0.93 -5.02
N ILE A 51 -1.75 -1.05 -5.53
CA ILE A 51 -1.47 -1.12 -6.98
C ILE A 51 -2.15 -2.35 -7.60
N ALA A 52 -2.01 -3.53 -6.98
CA ALA A 52 -2.63 -4.77 -7.45
C ALA A 52 -4.15 -4.64 -7.60
N ASN A 53 -4.79 -3.96 -6.65
CA ASN A 53 -6.23 -3.78 -6.62
C ASN A 53 -6.71 -2.48 -7.31
N LYS A 54 -5.80 -1.71 -7.94
CA LYS A 54 -6.08 -0.40 -8.57
C LYS A 54 -6.74 0.60 -7.61
N LEU A 55 -6.34 0.59 -6.35
CA LEU A 55 -6.85 1.46 -5.29
C LEU A 55 -5.92 2.64 -5.02
N SER A 56 -6.49 3.74 -4.55
CA SER A 56 -5.73 4.86 -3.98
C SER A 56 -5.42 4.59 -2.51
N LEU A 57 -4.22 4.97 -2.06
CA LEU A 57 -3.83 4.94 -0.66
C LEU A 57 -4.09 6.30 -0.01
N VAL A 58 -4.95 6.31 1.01
CA VAL A 58 -5.16 7.49 1.86
C VAL A 58 -4.15 7.45 3.01
N THR A 59 -3.33 8.48 3.16
CA THR A 59 -2.32 8.52 4.24
C THR A 59 -1.89 9.95 4.58
N ASN A 60 -1.49 10.17 5.83
CA ASN A 60 -0.78 11.39 6.25
C ASN A 60 0.75 11.27 6.11
N ASN A 61 1.26 10.06 5.83
CA ASN A 61 2.68 9.76 5.72
C ASN A 61 3.15 9.74 4.26
N VAL A 62 2.75 10.72 3.45
CA VAL A 62 2.97 10.74 1.99
C VAL A 62 4.43 10.50 1.60
N LYS A 63 5.38 11.02 2.39
CA LYS A 63 6.83 10.85 2.15
C LYS A 63 7.27 9.38 2.06
N HIS A 64 6.64 8.48 2.82
CA HIS A 64 6.95 7.05 2.82
C HIS A 64 6.57 6.37 1.50
N TYR A 65 5.51 6.88 0.85
CA TYR A 65 4.92 6.29 -0.35
C TYR A 65 5.32 7.02 -1.64
N GLU A 66 6.10 8.09 -1.55
CA GLU A 66 6.47 8.93 -2.70
C GLU A 66 7.17 8.11 -3.79
N ARG A 67 8.11 7.24 -3.39
CA ARG A 67 8.82 6.35 -4.31
C ARG A 67 7.91 5.31 -4.98
N LEU A 68 6.75 5.01 -4.40
CA LEU A 68 5.81 4.05 -4.99
C LEU A 68 4.92 4.66 -6.09
N LYS A 69 4.86 6.00 -6.19
CA LYS A 69 4.08 6.68 -7.24
C LYS A 69 4.58 6.36 -8.65
N GLU A 70 5.90 6.21 -8.85
CA GLU A 70 6.46 5.84 -10.16
C GLU A 70 6.01 4.45 -10.63
N PHE A 71 5.60 3.58 -9.70
CA PHE A 71 5.09 2.24 -10.00
C PHE A 71 3.56 2.19 -10.12
N GLY A 72 2.89 3.34 -10.06
CA GLY A 72 1.44 3.48 -10.25
C GLY A 72 0.63 3.63 -8.97
N LEU A 73 1.26 3.79 -7.80
CA LEU A 73 0.52 4.08 -6.56
C LEU A 73 -0.10 5.49 -6.63
N LYS A 74 -1.41 5.58 -6.41
CA LYS A 74 -2.11 6.85 -6.21
C LYS A 74 -2.19 7.13 -4.72
N VAL A 75 -1.71 8.29 -4.28
CA VAL A 75 -1.74 8.70 -2.87
C VAL A 75 -2.68 9.90 -2.73
N ILE A 76 -3.56 9.86 -1.74
CA ILE A 76 -4.50 10.92 -1.38
C ILE A 76 -4.21 11.33 0.07
N LEU A 77 -4.19 12.64 0.35
CA LEU A 77 -4.01 13.10 1.73
C LEU A 77 -5.29 12.86 2.52
N ALA A 78 -5.18 12.45 3.80
CA ALA A 78 -6.38 12.10 4.58
C ALA A 78 -7.33 13.30 4.80
N ASN A 79 -6.80 14.53 4.83
CA ASN A 79 -7.59 15.74 4.93
C ASN A 79 -8.33 16.14 3.63
N GLU A 80 -8.03 15.50 2.50
CA GLU A 80 -8.74 15.71 1.23
C GLU A 80 -9.98 14.80 1.10
N LEU A 81 -10.18 13.87 2.04
CA LEU A 81 -11.27 12.89 2.02
C LEU A 81 -12.53 13.37 2.75
N ILE A 82 -12.51 14.58 3.36
CA ILE A 82 -13.55 15.11 4.25
C ILE A 82 -14.04 16.47 3.74
#